data_AF-A0A4Y2NP55-F1
#
_entry.id   AF-A0A4Y2NP55-F1
#
_cell.length_a   1.000
_cell.length_b   1.000
_cell.length_c   1.000
_cell.angle_alpha   90.00
_cell.angle_beta   90.00
_cell.angle_gamma   90.00
#
_symmetry.space_group_name_H-M   'P 1'
#
loop_
_entity.id
_entity.type
_entity.pdbx_description
1 polymer ?
#
loop_
_entity_poly.entity_id
_entity_poly.type
_entity_poly.pdbx_seq_one_letter_code
_entity_poly.pdbx_strand_id
1 'polypeptide(L)'
;MNYAQIYEESQSAFVEIEIKSKNCHCLQQKVEKLRKQYYELPETTDISMEDETLYELEERLETLEVRFKVILEDLTSKREKTIKDNSENEYSKSVKIKLPKIPLPIFEGKYEEWSSFENQFRNLISINDDLSDS
;
A
#
# COMPACT_ATOMS: atom_id res chain seq x y z
N MET A 1 -66.85 -41.88 -7.02
CA MET A 1 -65.58 -42.59 -7.26
C MET A 1 -65.79 -44.07 -7.04
N ASN A 2 -65.23 -44.93 -7.89
CA ASN A 2 -65.24 -46.38 -7.71
C ASN A 2 -64.09 -46.78 -6.76
N TYR A 3 -64.31 -47.78 -5.91
CA TYR A 3 -63.32 -48.36 -4.98
C TYR A 3 -61.96 -48.65 -5.62
N ALA A 4 -61.92 -49.09 -6.88
CA ALA A 4 -60.66 -49.34 -7.59
C ALA A 4 -59.81 -48.07 -7.74
N GLN A 5 -60.43 -46.94 -8.03
CA GLN A 5 -59.76 -45.64 -8.17
C GLN A 5 -59.13 -45.19 -6.85
N ILE A 6 -59.89 -45.30 -5.75
CA ILE A 6 -59.44 -44.92 -4.40
C ILE A 6 -58.25 -45.79 -3.96
N TYR A 7 -58.28 -47.07 -4.32
CA TYR A 7 -57.19 -48.00 -4.03
C TYR A 7 -55.91 -47.64 -4.80
N GLU A 8 -56.00 -47.34 -6.10
CA GLU A 8 -54.84 -46.89 -6.88
C GLU A 8 -54.26 -45.56 -6.38
N GLU A 9 -55.11 -44.59 -6.07
CA GLU A 9 -54.70 -43.29 -5.50
C GLU A 9 -53.99 -43.49 -4.15
N SER A 10 -54.49 -44.39 -3.31
CA SER A 10 -53.87 -44.73 -2.02
C SER A 10 -52.49 -45.38 -2.20
N GLN A 11 -52.33 -46.26 -3.20
CA GLN A 11 -51.04 -46.88 -3.50
C GLN A 11 -50.03 -45.88 -4.04
N SER A 12 -50.48 -44.96 -4.90
CA SER A 12 -49.64 -43.87 -5.42
C SER A 12 -49.14 -42.96 -4.28
N ALA A 13 -50.04 -42.55 -3.38
CA ALA A 13 -49.69 -41.74 -2.22
C ALA A 13 -48.70 -42.46 -1.27
N PHE A 14 -48.87 -43.76 -1.07
CA PHE A 14 -47.94 -44.56 -0.26
C PHE A 14 -46.51 -44.54 -0.82
N VAL A 15 -46.35 -44.74 -2.14
CA VAL A 15 -45.05 -44.68 -2.81
C VAL A 15 -44.43 -43.29 -2.69
N GLU A 16 -45.22 -42.24 -2.86
CA GLU A 16 -44.75 -40.86 -2.73
C GLU A 16 -44.25 -40.56 -1.30
N ILE A 17 -44.98 -41.01 -0.29
CA ILE A 17 -44.58 -40.88 1.12
C ILE A 17 -43.28 -41.65 1.39
N GLU A 18 -43.12 -42.85 0.83
CA GLU A 18 -41.90 -43.63 0.99
C GLU A 18 -40.68 -42.92 0.39
N ILE A 19 -40.83 -42.32 -0.79
CA ILE A 19 -39.78 -41.52 -1.43
C ILE A 19 -39.44 -40.28 -0.58
N LYS A 20 -40.45 -39.54 -0.12
CA LYS A 20 -40.25 -38.36 0.74
C LYS A 20 -39.56 -38.72 2.06
N SER A 21 -39.93 -39.86 2.65
CA SER A 21 -39.29 -40.38 3.85
C SER A 21 -37.80 -40.66 3.64
N LYS A 22 -37.44 -41.34 2.53
CA LYS A 22 -36.03 -41.59 2.15
C LYS A 22 -35.26 -40.29 1.94
N ASN A 23 -35.85 -39.30 1.28
CA ASN A 23 -35.23 -37.99 1.06
C ASN A 23 -35.00 -37.24 2.37
N CYS A 24 -35.99 -37.22 3.27
CA CYS A 24 -35.89 -36.60 4.58
C CYS A 24 -34.74 -37.21 5.39
N HIS A 25 -34.64 -38.55 5.38
CA HIS A 25 -33.54 -39.25 6.05
C HIS A 25 -32.17 -38.86 5.48
N CYS A 26 -32.03 -38.76 4.15
CA CYS A 26 -30.78 -38.32 3.51
C CYS A 26 -30.40 -36.89 3.90
N LEU A 27 -31.37 -35.97 3.93
CA LEU A 27 -31.14 -34.59 4.37
C LEU A 27 -30.69 -34.54 5.82
N GLN A 28 -31.31 -35.33 6.70
CA GLN A 28 -30.94 -35.40 8.10
C GLN A 28 -29.49 -35.85 8.30
N GLN A 29 -29.04 -36.86 7.54
CA GLN A 29 -27.63 -37.29 7.55
C GLN A 29 -26.67 -36.19 7.07
N LYS A 30 -27.05 -35.43 6.03
CA LYS A 30 -26.23 -34.30 5.54
C LYS A 30 -26.11 -33.19 6.57
N VAL A 31 -27.22 -32.85 7.25
CA VAL A 31 -27.23 -31.84 8.32
C VAL A 31 -26.33 -32.27 9.48
N GLU A 32 -26.40 -33.52 9.92
CA GLU A 32 -25.52 -34.04 10.98
C GLU A 32 -24.05 -33.99 10.59
N LYS A 33 -23.72 -34.29 9.32
CA LYS A 33 -22.35 -34.16 8.82
C LYS A 33 -21.86 -32.71 8.84
N LEU A 34 -22.68 -31.77 8.36
CA LEU A 34 -22.36 -30.34 8.39
C LEU A 34 -22.19 -29.84 9.82
N ARG A 35 -23.06 -30.28 10.74
CA ARG A 35 -22.99 -29.94 12.15
C ARG A 35 -21.68 -30.41 12.79
N LYS A 36 -21.23 -31.63 12.49
CA LYS A 36 -19.92 -32.12 12.93
C LYS A 36 -18.77 -31.27 12.37
N GLN A 37 -18.81 -30.98 11.07
CA GLN A 37 -17.80 -30.11 10.44
C GLN A 37 -17.75 -28.73 11.09
N TYR A 38 -18.90 -28.17 11.46
CA TYR A 38 -18.96 -26.88 12.16
C TYR A 38 -18.27 -26.91 13.53
N TYR A 39 -18.46 -27.98 14.31
CA TYR A 39 -17.80 -28.12 15.62
C TYR A 39 -16.34 -28.54 15.53
N GLU A 40 -15.90 -29.13 14.42
CA GLU A 40 -14.50 -29.49 14.15
C GLU A 40 -13.70 -28.33 13.55
N LEU A 41 -14.35 -27.26 13.11
CA LEU A 41 -13.62 -26.05 12.73
C LEU A 41 -12.82 -25.56 13.94
N PRO A 42 -11.53 -25.25 13.76
CA PRO A 42 -10.80 -24.54 14.80
C PRO A 42 -11.60 -23.30 15.16
N GLU A 43 -11.84 -23.10 16.45
CA GLU A 43 -12.40 -21.86 16.99
C GLU A 43 -11.68 -20.72 16.28
N THR A 44 -12.45 -19.89 15.56
CA THR A 44 -11.97 -18.93 14.57
C THR A 44 -10.63 -18.40 15.02
N THR A 45 -9.59 -18.84 14.32
CA THR A 45 -8.18 -18.53 14.50
C THR A 45 -7.96 -17.49 15.59
N ASP A 46 -7.62 -17.97 16.78
CA ASP A 46 -6.89 -17.30 17.86
C ASP A 46 -6.74 -15.76 17.72
N ILE A 47 -7.85 -15.03 17.68
CA ILE A 47 -7.88 -13.55 17.56
C ILE A 47 -6.95 -12.91 18.60
N SER A 48 -6.75 -13.59 19.73
CA SER A 48 -5.84 -13.22 20.79
C SER A 48 -4.37 -13.14 20.34
N MET A 49 -3.90 -14.00 19.44
CA MET A 49 -2.55 -13.91 18.88
C MET A 49 -2.41 -12.77 17.88
N GLU A 50 -3.41 -12.53 17.04
CA GLU A 50 -3.39 -11.38 16.13
C GLU A 50 -3.39 -10.04 16.89
N ASP A 51 -4.14 -9.94 18.00
CA ASP A 51 -4.16 -8.74 18.85
C ASP A 51 -2.78 -8.44 19.46
N GLU A 52 -2.08 -9.44 19.99
CA GLU A 52 -0.73 -9.26 20.55
C GLU A 52 0.27 -8.80 19.48
N THR A 53 0.22 -9.40 18.29
CA THR A 53 1.09 -8.97 17.17
C THR A 53 0.77 -7.56 16.67
N LEU A 54 -0.50 -7.13 16.77
CA LEU A 54 -0.91 -5.79 16.41
C LEU A 54 -0.36 -4.76 17.40
N TYR A 55 -0.45 -5.05 18.71
CA TYR A 55 0.15 -4.20 19.74
C TYR A 55 1.67 -4.05 19.58
N GLU A 56 2.40 -5.15 19.31
CA GLU A 56 3.84 -5.08 19.06
C GLU A 56 4.17 -4.22 17.82
N LEU A 57 3.35 -4.33 16.76
CA LEU A 57 3.54 -3.54 15.55
C LEU A 57 3.29 -2.05 15.80
N GLU A 58 2.26 -1.71 16.58
CA GLU A 58 1.95 -0.33 16.97
C GLU A 58 3.10 0.29 17.78
N GLU A 59 3.62 -0.41 18.79
CA GLU A 59 4.76 0.07 19.60
C GLU A 59 6.00 0.33 18.73
N ARG A 60 6.29 -0.57 17.78
CA ARG A 60 7.41 -0.42 16.85
C ARG A 60 7.22 0.76 15.90
N LEU A 61 5.99 1.03 15.46
CA LEU A 61 5.66 2.16 14.60
C LEU A 61 5.86 3.48 15.36
N GLU A 62 5.34 3.58 16.59
CA GLU A 62 5.52 4.76 17.44
C GLU A 62 7.01 5.04 17.71
N THR A 63 7.78 3.99 18.02
CA THR A 63 9.24 4.09 18.17
C THR A 63 9.91 4.61 16.90
N LEU A 64 9.50 4.12 15.74
CA LEU A 64 10.06 4.55 14.45
C LEU A 64 9.71 6.01 14.14
N GLU A 65 8.50 6.46 14.47
CA GLU A 65 8.07 7.85 14.30
C GLU A 65 8.93 8.81 15.13
N VAL A 66 9.16 8.49 16.41
CA VAL A 66 10.04 9.29 17.28
C VAL A 66 11.45 9.36 16.71
N ARG A 67 12.01 8.23 16.25
CA ARG A 67 13.34 8.20 15.64
C ARG A 67 13.43 9.07 14.40
N PHE A 68 12.41 9.05 13.53
CA PHE A 68 12.39 9.93 12.36
C PHE A 68 12.31 11.40 12.73
N LYS A 69 11.49 11.76 13.72
CA LYS A 69 11.41 13.15 14.22
C LYS A 69 12.78 13.65 14.71
N VAL A 70 13.48 12.86 15.52
CA VAL A 70 14.83 13.20 16.01
C VAL A 70 15.82 13.39 14.85
N ILE A 71 15.83 12.47 13.87
CA ILE A 71 16.71 12.58 12.71
C ILE A 71 16.41 13.85 11.91
N LEU A 72 15.14 14.18 11.72
CA LEU A 72 14.73 15.38 11.00
C LEU A 72 15.17 16.65 11.72
N GLU A 73 15.00 16.71 13.05
CA GLU A 73 15.45 17.82 13.90
C GLU A 73 16.99 17.99 13.87
N ASP A 74 17.73 16.89 13.89
CA ASP A 74 19.19 16.90 13.75
C ASP A 74 19.63 17.44 12.39
N LEU A 75 18.94 17.05 11.32
CA LEU A 75 19.25 17.48 9.95
C LEU A 75 18.90 18.95 9.73
N THR A 76 17.77 19.43 10.25
CA THR A 76 17.41 20.85 10.18
C THR A 76 18.40 21.70 10.99
N SER A 77 18.76 21.27 12.21
CA SER A 77 19.74 21.96 13.06
C SER A 77 21.14 22.01 12.43
N LYS A 78 21.58 20.93 11.77
CA LYS A 78 22.87 20.90 11.04
C LYS A 78 22.88 21.81 9.81
N ARG A 79 21.75 21.92 9.11
CA ARG A 79 21.57 22.84 7.98
C ARG A 79 21.67 24.30 8.45
N GLU A 80 21.05 24.65 9.57
CA GLU A 80 21.08 26.02 10.09
C GLU A 80 22.50 26.44 10.53
N LYS A 81 23.30 25.52 11.07
CA LYS A 81 24.70 25.78 11.47
C LYS A 81 25.62 25.99 10.25
N THR A 82 25.51 25.15 9.22
CA THR A 82 26.32 25.28 7.99
C THR A 82 26.02 26.56 7.21
N ILE A 83 24.79 27.09 7.26
CA ILE A 83 24.45 28.38 6.64
C ILE A 83 25.08 29.57 7.40
N LYS A 84 25.19 29.49 8.73
CA LYS A 84 25.79 30.56 9.55
C LYS A 84 27.32 30.59 9.43
N ASP A 85 27.98 29.43 9.48
CA ASP A 85 29.45 29.33 9.46
C ASP A 85 30.06 29.79 8.11
N ASN A 86 29.33 29.64 7.00
CA ASN A 86 29.75 30.14 5.69
C ASN A 86 29.58 31.67 5.55
N SER A 87 28.79 32.32 6.41
CA SER A 87 28.55 33.77 6.34
C SER A 87 29.58 34.60 7.11
N GLU A 88 30.27 34.00 8.09
CA GLU A 88 31.19 34.72 8.98
C GLU A 88 32.66 34.70 8.51
N ASN A 89 33.05 33.82 7.57
CA ASN A 89 34.45 33.66 7.14
C ASN A 89 34.85 34.33 5.81
N GLU A 90 33.97 35.08 5.14
CA GLU A 90 34.30 35.78 3.87
C GLU A 90 34.42 37.31 3.96
N TYR A 91 34.90 37.84 5.10
CA TYR A 91 35.36 39.23 5.16
C TYR A 91 36.86 39.34 4.88
N SER A 92 37.29 38.85 3.72
CA SER A 92 38.64 39.12 3.19
C SER A 92 38.56 39.37 1.69
N LYS A 93 38.33 40.63 1.34
CA LYS A 93 38.73 41.28 0.07
C LYS A 93 38.31 40.55 -1.22
N SER A 94 37.02 40.31 -1.43
CA SER A 94 36.51 39.94 -2.76
C SER A 94 36.11 41.20 -3.55
N VAL A 95 36.80 41.43 -4.66
CA VAL A 95 36.34 42.36 -5.70
C VAL A 95 34.94 41.89 -6.09
N LYS A 96 33.91 42.74 -5.94
CA LYS A 96 32.53 42.43 -6.33
C LYS A 96 32.42 42.41 -7.86
N ILE A 97 32.99 41.39 -8.49
CA ILE A 97 32.71 41.03 -9.86
C ILE A 97 31.30 40.44 -9.84
N LYS A 98 30.30 41.22 -10.27
CA LYS A 98 28.96 40.67 -10.50
C LYS A 98 29.03 39.83 -11.76
N LEU A 99 28.97 38.51 -11.58
CA LEU A 99 28.79 37.58 -12.70
C LEU A 99 27.49 37.93 -13.46
N PRO A 100 27.50 37.86 -14.80
CA PRO A 100 26.28 37.97 -15.58
C PRO A 100 25.27 36.93 -15.10
N LYS A 101 24.01 37.33 -14.93
CA LYS A 101 22.95 36.37 -14.65
C LYS A 101 22.71 35.55 -15.91
N ILE A 102 23.08 34.28 -15.85
CA ILE A 102 22.80 33.32 -16.91
C ILE A 102 21.39 32.77 -16.63
N PRO A 103 20.42 32.90 -17.56
CA PRO A 103 19.11 32.30 -17.39
C PRO A 103 19.22 30.78 -17.49
N LEU A 104 18.69 30.09 -16.48
CA LEU A 104 18.60 28.63 -16.50
C LEU A 104 17.42 28.19 -17.39
N PRO A 105 17.60 27.22 -18.29
CA PRO A 105 16.49 26.61 -19.02
C PRO A 105 15.48 26.02 -18.03
N ILE A 106 14.20 26.25 -18.30
CA ILE A 106 13.09 25.72 -17.48
C ILE A 106 12.46 24.57 -18.26
N PHE A 107 12.18 23.46 -17.57
CA PHE A 107 11.50 22.30 -18.13
C PHE A 107 10.21 22.04 -17.36
N GLU A 108 9.06 22.15 -18.04
CA GLU A 108 7.75 21.93 -17.41
C GLU A 108 7.33 20.45 -17.38
N GLY A 109 8.20 19.55 -17.85
CA GLY A 109 7.97 18.11 -17.82
C GLY A 109 7.19 17.56 -19.02
N LYS A 110 6.88 18.39 -20.03
CA LYS A 110 6.23 17.92 -21.27
C LYS A 110 7.26 17.27 -22.19
N TYR A 111 6.96 16.10 -22.73
CA TYR A 111 7.90 15.35 -23.57
C TYR A 111 8.27 16.13 -24.85
N GLU A 112 7.31 16.86 -25.43
CA GLU A 112 7.49 17.67 -26.63
C GLU A 112 8.53 18.80 -26.43
N GLU A 113 8.75 19.22 -25.18
CA GLU A 113 9.68 20.28 -24.81
C GLU A 113 11.10 19.74 -24.53
N TRP A 114 11.29 18.42 -24.43
CA TRP A 114 12.55 17.78 -24.04
C TRP A 114 13.72 18.18 -24.95
N SER A 115 13.55 18.07 -26.27
CA SER A 115 14.64 18.38 -27.21
C SER A 115 15.04 19.87 -27.18
N SER A 116 14.08 20.76 -26.92
CA SER A 116 14.35 22.19 -26.77
C SER A 116 15.12 22.49 -25.49
N PHE A 117 14.67 21.93 -24.37
CA PHE A 117 15.34 22.05 -23.08
C PHE A 117 16.76 21.46 -23.13
N GLU A 118 16.91 20.25 -23.68
CA GLU A 118 18.20 19.57 -23.80
C GLU A 118 19.20 20.40 -24.61
N ASN A 119 18.78 20.96 -25.75
CA ASN A 119 19.65 21.79 -26.58
C ASN A 119 20.04 23.10 -25.87
N GLN A 120 19.09 23.76 -25.19
CA GLN A 120 19.38 24.97 -24.40
C GLN A 120 20.34 24.67 -23.25
N PHE A 121 20.16 23.55 -22.55
CA PHE A 121 21.03 23.12 -21.47
C PHE A 121 22.44 22.78 -21.96
N ARG A 122 22.56 22.04 -23.08
CA ARG A 122 23.84 21.69 -23.70
C ARG A 122 24.62 22.93 -24.12
N ASN A 123 23.96 23.89 -24.76
CA ASN A 123 24.58 25.17 -25.12
C ASN A 123 25.03 25.96 -23.87
N LEU A 124 24.28 25.89 -22.77
CA LEU A 124 24.65 26.56 -21.52
C LEU A 124 25.98 26.05 -20.94
N ILE A 125 26.18 24.73 -20.99
CA ILE A 125 27.36 24.07 -20.41
C ILE A 125 28.55 24.01 -21.38
N SER A 126 28.31 24.06 -22.69
CA SER A 126 29.36 23.99 -23.71
C SER A 126 30.04 25.32 -24.04
N ILE A 127 29.58 26.45 -23.47
CA ILE A 127 30.16 27.78 -23.75
C ILE A 127 31.52 27.99 -23.04
N ASN A 128 31.95 27.09 -22.15
CA ASN A 128 33.21 27.24 -21.43
C ASN A 128 34.30 26.27 -21.91
N ASP A 129 34.74 26.42 -23.17
CA ASP A 129 36.00 25.82 -23.62
C ASP A 129 37.22 26.51 -22.96
N ASP A 130 37.06 27.74 -22.46
CA ASP A 130 38.11 28.54 -21.79
C ASP A 130 38.35 28.15 -20.31
N LEU A 131 37.55 27.22 -19.74
CA LEU A 131 37.76 26.68 -18.39
C LEU A 131 38.61 25.40 -18.39
N SER A 132 39.56 25.25 -19.32
CA SER A 132 40.52 24.16 -19.23
C SER A 132 41.37 24.32 -17.97
N ASP A 133 41.33 23.30 -17.09
CA ASP A 133 42.10 23.20 -15.84
C ASP A 133 43.54 23.72 -16.02
N SER A 134 43.87 24.80 -15.30
CA SER A 134 45.25 25.20 -15.05
C SER A 134 45.71 24.71 -13.69
#